data_AF-A0A3L9L5S9-F1
#
_entry.id   AF-A0A3L9L5S9-F1
#
_cell.length_a   1.000
_cell.length_b   1.000
_cell.length_c   1.000
_cell.angle_alpha   90.00
_cell.angle_beta   90.00
_cell.angle_gamma   90.00
#
_symmetry.space_group_name_H-M   'P 1'
#
loop_
_entity.id
_entity.type
_entity.pdbx_description
1 polymer ?
#
loop_
_entity_poly.entity_id
_entity_poly.type
_entity_poly.pdbx_seq_one_letter_code
_entity_poly.pdbx_strand_id
1 'polypeptide(L)'
;MSASSASKAGQPAKTSSPRKSPSKKSPAQASTKSSKGLVRPAPRAKVRRARLVVSKVDTWSVLKLAFLLSVALGIITVVASMVLWIVLSLTGMFEGINELLSMLGGTAQGADIRKILSLGNVALISTLISVVNVILLSVLSVLAAILYNIAASLIGGIGVTLTDD
;
A
#
# COMPACT_ATOMS: atom_id res chain seq x y z
N MET A 1 45.74 34.66 -57.59
CA MET A 1 45.05 33.54 -56.91
C MET A 1 43.86 33.15 -57.76
N SER A 2 43.70 31.84 -57.95
CA SER A 2 43.10 31.18 -59.10
C SER A 2 41.61 31.44 -59.36
N ALA A 3 41.29 31.35 -60.64
CA ALA A 3 39.97 31.27 -61.25
C ALA A 3 39.09 30.15 -60.68
N SER A 4 37.77 30.29 -60.77
CA SER A 4 36.96 29.53 -61.74
C SER A 4 35.48 29.80 -61.54
N SER A 5 34.75 29.61 -62.61
CA SER A 5 33.49 30.21 -62.99
C SER A 5 32.35 29.17 -63.10
N ALA A 6 31.12 29.70 -63.10
CA ALA A 6 29.94 29.22 -63.82
C ALA A 6 29.13 28.00 -63.29
N SER A 7 27.91 28.34 -62.85
CA SER A 7 26.59 27.83 -63.26
C SER A 7 26.43 26.36 -63.72
N LYS A 8 25.45 25.65 -63.11
CA LYS A 8 24.53 24.78 -63.87
C LYS A 8 23.20 24.52 -63.16
N ALA A 9 22.13 24.75 -63.92
CA ALA A 9 20.73 24.44 -63.65
C ALA A 9 20.37 22.96 -63.97
N GLY A 10 19.19 22.51 -63.53
CA GLY A 10 18.39 21.52 -64.27
C GLY A 10 18.06 20.20 -63.55
N GLN A 11 16.75 19.97 -63.36
CA GLN A 11 16.02 18.73 -63.01
C GLN A 11 16.21 17.59 -64.06
N PRO A 12 15.34 16.55 -64.13
CA PRO A 12 15.05 15.39 -63.26
C PRO A 12 15.21 14.05 -64.06
N ALA A 13 14.87 12.87 -63.49
CA ALA A 13 14.41 11.59 -64.13
C ALA A 13 14.90 10.35 -63.33
N LYS A 14 14.03 9.49 -62.77
CA LYS A 14 13.30 8.34 -63.36
C LYS A 14 14.19 7.23 -63.94
N THR A 15 14.19 6.04 -63.30
CA THR A 15 14.18 4.66 -63.86
C THR A 15 14.06 3.69 -62.66
N SER A 16 12.97 2.98 -62.34
CA SER A 16 12.18 1.92 -63.00
C SER A 16 12.88 0.57 -63.25
N SER A 17 12.51 -0.41 -62.41
CA SER A 17 12.15 -1.81 -62.75
C SER A 17 13.26 -2.91 -62.69
N PRO A 18 12.92 -4.22 -62.81
CA PRO A 18 12.80 -5.16 -61.67
C PRO A 18 13.56 -6.49 -61.91
N ARG A 19 13.58 -7.44 -60.96
CA ARG A 19 13.93 -8.84 -61.32
C ARG A 19 13.19 -9.89 -60.49
N LYS A 20 12.21 -10.52 -61.16
CA LYS A 20 11.63 -11.83 -60.85
C LYS A 20 12.64 -12.94 -61.14
N SER A 21 12.66 -13.98 -60.31
CA SER A 21 13.19 -15.31 -60.63
C SER A 21 12.03 -16.33 -60.75
N PRO A 22 12.05 -17.26 -61.73
CA PRO A 22 10.90 -18.14 -62.04
C PRO A 22 11.12 -19.63 -61.68
N SER A 23 10.04 -20.41 -61.92
CA SER A 23 9.94 -21.88 -62.11
C SER A 23 9.80 -22.76 -60.85
N LYS A 24 8.93 -23.79 -60.76
CA LYS A 24 8.26 -24.65 -61.76
C LYS A 24 7.04 -25.38 -61.12
N LYS A 25 5.99 -25.66 -61.92
CA LYS A 25 4.76 -26.47 -61.63
C LYS A 25 5.09 -27.98 -61.64
N SER A 26 4.43 -28.92 -60.93
CA SER A 26 3.06 -29.52 -61.08
C SER A 26 3.02 -30.86 -60.27
N PRO A 27 1.92 -31.67 -60.19
CA PRO A 27 0.47 -31.39 -60.14
C PRO A 27 -0.33 -32.23 -59.07
N ALA A 28 -1.55 -31.73 -58.80
CA ALA A 28 -2.82 -32.32 -58.27
C ALA A 28 -2.94 -33.76 -57.70
N GLN A 29 -3.62 -33.88 -56.55
CA GLN A 29 -4.64 -34.92 -56.32
C GLN A 29 -5.78 -34.43 -55.39
N ALA A 30 -6.99 -34.86 -55.72
CA ALA A 30 -8.30 -34.38 -55.28
C ALA A 30 -8.76 -34.91 -53.91
N SER A 31 -9.68 -34.19 -53.26
CA SER A 31 -10.99 -34.73 -52.84
C SER A 31 -11.82 -33.70 -52.05
N THR A 32 -13.13 -33.78 -52.27
CA THR A 32 -14.18 -32.84 -51.90
C THR A 32 -14.86 -33.15 -50.56
N LYS A 33 -15.22 -32.08 -49.84
CA LYS A 33 -16.38 -31.88 -48.93
C LYS A 33 -16.64 -32.88 -47.80
N SER A 34 -16.61 -32.38 -46.56
CA SER A 34 -17.64 -32.69 -45.55
C SER A 34 -17.66 -31.66 -44.42
N SER A 35 -18.87 -31.20 -44.11
CA SER A 35 -19.25 -30.23 -43.09
C SER A 35 -19.13 -30.79 -41.68
N LYS A 36 -18.59 -30.02 -40.72
CA LYS A 36 -19.09 -30.00 -39.33
C LYS A 36 -18.53 -28.80 -38.57
N GLY A 37 -19.40 -28.19 -37.76
CA GLY A 37 -19.28 -26.82 -37.27
C GLY A 37 -18.00 -26.48 -36.49
N LEU A 38 -17.50 -25.28 -36.78
CA LEU A 38 -16.61 -24.57 -35.86
C LEU A 38 -17.45 -23.97 -34.73
N VAL A 39 -17.79 -24.79 -33.73
CA VAL A 39 -18.01 -24.24 -32.39
C VAL A 39 -16.62 -23.85 -31.89
N ARG A 40 -16.27 -22.58 -32.07
CA ARG A 40 -15.08 -21.98 -31.47
C ARG A 40 -15.29 -22.07 -29.95
N PRO A 41 -14.50 -22.87 -29.20
CA PRO A 41 -14.64 -22.92 -27.76
C PRO A 41 -14.37 -21.50 -27.25
N ALA A 42 -15.31 -20.92 -26.49
CA ALA A 42 -15.02 -19.75 -25.69
C ALA A 42 -13.75 -20.08 -24.88
N PRO A 43 -12.70 -19.25 -24.92
CA PRO A 43 -11.48 -19.53 -24.20
C PRO A 43 -11.84 -19.57 -22.72
N ARG A 44 -11.88 -20.77 -22.15
CA ARG A 44 -11.96 -20.96 -20.70
C ARG A 44 -10.86 -20.08 -20.12
N ALA A 45 -11.24 -19.15 -19.26
CA ALA A 45 -10.32 -18.28 -18.55
C ALA A 45 -9.30 -19.18 -17.85
N LYS A 46 -8.14 -19.38 -18.49
CA LYS A 46 -7.05 -20.14 -17.92
C LYS A 46 -6.50 -19.24 -16.84
N VAL A 47 -6.89 -19.50 -15.60
CA VAL A 47 -6.44 -18.80 -14.39
C VAL A 47 -4.93 -18.59 -14.51
N ARG A 48 -4.53 -17.35 -14.84
CA ARG A 48 -3.12 -17.00 -15.07
C ARG A 48 -2.49 -16.75 -13.71
N ARG A 49 -1.75 -17.73 -13.22
CA ARG A 49 -0.91 -17.55 -12.02
C ARG A 49 0.26 -16.63 -12.39
N ALA A 50 0.18 -15.37 -12.00
CA ALA A 50 1.28 -14.42 -12.14
C ALA A 50 2.05 -14.34 -10.82
N ARG A 51 3.38 -14.55 -10.88
CA ARG A 51 4.27 -14.23 -9.77
C ARG A 51 4.59 -12.76 -9.86
N LEU A 52 4.12 -11.97 -8.90
CA LEU A 52 4.35 -10.54 -8.86
C LEU A 52 5.16 -10.22 -7.61
N VAL A 53 6.07 -9.25 -7.70
CA VAL A 53 6.91 -8.86 -6.57
C VAL A 53 6.52 -7.44 -6.19
N VAL A 54 6.30 -7.19 -4.90
CA VAL A 54 6.14 -5.82 -4.38
C VAL A 54 7.53 -5.19 -4.38
N SER A 55 7.81 -4.44 -5.45
CA SER A 55 9.07 -3.71 -5.60
C SER A 55 9.04 -2.35 -4.91
N LYS A 56 7.85 -1.76 -4.74
CA LYS A 56 7.69 -0.45 -4.11
C LYS A 56 6.33 -0.33 -3.43
N VAL A 57 6.32 0.31 -2.26
CA VAL A 57 5.10 0.69 -1.54
C VAL A 57 4.89 2.20 -1.69
N ASP A 58 3.67 2.56 -2.05
CA ASP A 58 3.28 3.96 -2.21
C ASP A 58 3.02 4.62 -0.84
N THR A 59 3.79 5.69 -0.55
CA THR A 59 3.74 6.39 0.74
C THR A 59 2.40 7.06 0.97
N TRP A 60 1.70 7.49 -0.07
CA TRP A 60 0.38 8.12 0.06
C TRP A 60 -0.68 7.11 0.52
N SER A 61 -0.62 5.88 0.00
CA SER A 61 -1.46 4.78 0.47
C SER A 61 -1.14 4.40 1.92
N VAL A 62 0.14 4.25 2.27
CA VAL A 62 0.55 3.93 3.65
C VAL A 62 0.13 5.03 4.61
N LEU A 63 0.29 6.30 4.23
CA LEU A 63 -0.13 7.43 5.07
C LEU A 63 -1.62 7.35 5.40
N LYS A 64 -2.48 7.04 4.41
CA LYS A 64 -3.93 6.88 4.63
C LYS A 64 -4.26 5.69 5.52
N LEU A 65 -3.68 4.53 5.23
CA LEU A 65 -3.91 3.31 6.01
C LEU A 65 -3.42 3.48 7.45
N ALA A 66 -2.23 4.05 7.62
CA ALA A 66 -1.64 4.32 8.92
C ALA A 66 -2.48 5.33 9.70
N PHE A 67 -2.89 6.43 9.07
CA PHE A 67 -3.74 7.42 9.73
C PHE A 67 -5.05 6.81 10.22
N LEU A 68 -5.73 5.99 9.39
CA LEU A 68 -6.95 5.30 9.78
C LEU A 68 -6.73 4.29 10.92
N LEU A 69 -5.70 3.43 10.81
CA LEU A 69 -5.33 2.47 11.84
C LEU A 69 -4.99 3.17 13.16
N SER A 70 -4.26 4.27 13.05
CA SER A 70 -3.76 5.04 14.17
C SER A 70 -4.89 5.74 14.93
N VAL A 71 -5.85 6.34 14.21
CA VAL A 71 -7.08 6.89 14.80
C VAL A 71 -7.92 5.79 15.44
N ALA A 72 -8.05 4.62 14.80
CA ALA A 72 -8.77 3.48 15.37
C ALA A 72 -8.15 3.03 16.70
N LEU A 73 -6.82 2.84 16.74
CA LEU A 73 -6.09 2.54 17.97
C LEU A 73 -6.25 3.64 19.02
N GLY A 74 -6.20 4.90 18.61
CA GLY A 74 -6.42 6.04 19.50
C GLY A 74 -7.79 6.01 20.17
N ILE A 75 -8.86 5.74 19.42
CA ILE A 75 -10.22 5.63 19.97
C ILE A 75 -10.30 4.43 20.93
N ILE A 76 -9.73 3.28 20.53
CA ILE A 76 -9.69 2.08 21.38
C ILE A 76 -8.99 2.39 22.70
N THR A 77 -7.87 3.12 22.71
CA THR A 77 -7.17 3.51 23.94
C THR A 77 -8.02 4.38 24.85
N VAL A 78 -8.77 5.34 24.31
CA VAL A 78 -9.67 6.20 25.11
C VAL A 78 -10.79 5.39 25.74
N VAL A 79 -11.47 4.55 24.93
CA VAL A 79 -12.56 3.69 25.41
C VAL A 79 -12.02 2.69 26.44
N ALA A 80 -10.89 2.06 26.17
CA ALA A 80 -10.23 1.14 27.11
C ALA A 80 -9.88 1.84 28.42
N SER A 81 -9.39 3.09 28.38
CA SER A 81 -9.08 3.86 29.57
C SER A 81 -10.33 4.21 30.39
N MET A 82 -11.44 4.55 29.72
CA MET A 82 -12.72 4.77 30.40
C MET A 82 -13.24 3.51 31.07
N VAL A 83 -13.24 2.38 30.35
CA VAL A 83 -13.66 1.08 30.91
C VAL A 83 -12.77 0.68 32.07
N LEU A 84 -11.45 0.82 31.92
CA LEU A 84 -10.49 0.54 32.98
C LEU A 84 -10.76 1.39 34.22
N TRP A 85 -11.03 2.69 34.05
CA TRP A 85 -11.40 3.57 35.16
C TRP A 85 -12.68 3.13 35.86
N ILE A 86 -13.70 2.70 35.11
CA ILE A 86 -14.94 2.18 35.69
C ILE A 86 -14.63 0.93 36.52
N VAL A 87 -13.87 -0.02 35.99
CA VAL A 87 -13.47 -1.23 36.72
C VAL A 87 -12.69 -0.90 38.01
N LEU A 88 -11.76 0.05 37.94
CA LEU A 88 -11.02 0.60 39.09
C LEU A 88 -11.97 1.19 40.15
N SER A 89 -12.99 1.92 39.71
CA SER A 89 -13.98 2.52 40.61
C SER A 89 -14.90 1.49 41.27
N LEU A 90 -15.27 0.42 40.55
CA LEU A 90 -16.14 -0.64 41.05
C LEU A 90 -15.43 -1.54 42.06
N THR A 91 -14.14 -1.76 41.85
CA THR A 91 -13.30 -2.58 42.75
C THR A 91 -12.92 -1.87 44.05
N GLY A 92 -13.26 -0.59 44.20
CA GLY A 92 -12.91 0.19 45.40
C GLY A 92 -11.41 0.46 45.53
N MET A 93 -10.65 0.40 44.42
CA MET A 93 -9.20 0.53 44.46
C MET A 93 -8.76 1.90 44.99
N PHE A 94 -9.54 2.94 44.72
CA PHE A 94 -9.26 4.29 45.18
C PHE A 94 -9.32 4.41 46.71
N GLU A 95 -10.24 3.69 47.35
CA GLU A 95 -10.39 3.64 48.80
C GLU A 95 -9.19 2.92 49.44
N GLY A 96 -8.78 1.78 48.88
CA GLY A 96 -7.60 1.04 49.36
C GLY A 96 -6.30 1.84 49.25
N ILE A 97 -6.10 2.59 48.15
CA ILE A 97 -4.94 3.49 48.01
C ILE A 97 -4.97 4.60 49.05
N ASN A 98 -6.15 5.17 49.33
CA ASN A 98 -6.31 6.23 50.31
C ASN A 98 -6.03 5.73 51.75
N GLU A 99 -6.42 4.49 52.06
CA GLU A 99 -6.12 3.83 53.33
C GLU A 99 -4.61 3.59 53.50
N LEU A 100 -3.94 3.06 52.48
CA LEU A 100 -2.47 2.89 52.48
C LEU A 100 -1.72 4.21 52.66
N LEU A 101 -2.20 5.28 52.02
CA LEU A 101 -1.60 6.61 52.14
C LEU A 101 -1.78 7.19 53.55
N SER A 102 -2.94 6.93 54.16
CA SER A 102 -3.24 7.33 55.54
C SER A 102 -2.35 6.57 56.54
N MET A 103 -2.06 5.29 56.31
CA MET A 103 -1.15 4.49 57.14
C MET A 103 0.30 4.95 57.05
N LEU A 104 0.74 5.48 55.90
CA LEU A 104 2.11 5.96 55.70
C LEU A 104 2.36 7.36 56.28
N GLY A 105 1.43 7.90 57.08
CA GLY A 105 1.54 9.21 57.72
C GLY A 105 1.19 10.37 56.78
N GLY A 106 0.63 10.09 55.60
CA GLY A 106 0.10 11.11 54.72
C GLY A 106 -1.25 11.62 55.22
N THR A 107 -1.26 12.57 56.15
CA THR A 107 -2.44 13.42 56.44
C THR A 107 -2.68 14.42 55.31
N ALA A 108 -2.68 13.94 54.06
CA ALA A 108 -2.99 14.75 52.91
C ALA A 108 -4.51 14.93 52.82
N GLN A 109 -5.06 15.79 53.70
CA GLN A 109 -6.34 16.47 53.50
C GLN A 109 -6.45 17.21 52.13
N GLY A 110 -5.43 17.15 51.25
CA GLY A 110 -5.38 17.81 49.95
C GLY A 110 -5.21 16.90 48.72
N ALA A 111 -5.03 15.58 48.86
CA ALA A 111 -4.81 14.70 47.71
C ALA A 111 -5.85 13.56 47.66
N ASP A 112 -7.13 13.92 47.56
CA ASP A 112 -8.17 12.96 47.20
C ASP A 112 -7.78 12.30 45.87
N ILE A 113 -7.26 11.07 45.92
CA ILE A 113 -6.83 10.32 44.72
C ILE A 113 -7.99 10.23 43.72
N ARG A 114 -9.23 10.12 44.20
CA ARG A 114 -10.45 10.17 43.36
C ARG A 114 -10.63 11.49 42.60
N LYS A 115 -10.23 12.64 43.17
CA LYS A 115 -10.32 13.94 42.49
C LYS A 115 -9.25 14.07 41.41
N ILE A 116 -8.04 13.61 41.70
CA ILE A 116 -6.91 13.64 40.74
C ILE A 116 -7.16 12.64 39.60
N LEU A 117 -7.53 11.40 39.93
CA LEU A 117 -7.92 10.36 38.99
C LEU A 117 -9.44 10.34 38.82
N SER A 118 -10.06 11.50 38.61
CA SER A 118 -11.49 11.56 38.27
C SER A 118 -11.72 11.06 36.84
N LEU A 119 -12.94 10.59 36.54
CA LEU A 119 -13.30 10.13 35.19
C LEU A 119 -12.95 11.18 34.11
N GLY A 120 -13.21 12.46 34.40
CA GLY A 120 -12.90 13.56 33.50
C GLY A 120 -11.40 13.73 33.26
N ASN A 121 -10.59 13.68 34.31
CA ASN A 121 -9.13 13.79 34.18
C ASN A 121 -8.53 12.59 33.44
N VAL A 122 -9.02 11.38 33.71
CA VAL A 122 -8.55 10.17 33.02
C VAL A 122 -8.96 10.18 31.56
N ALA A 123 -10.18 10.63 31.24
CA ALA A 123 -10.60 10.83 29.85
C ALA A 123 -9.73 11.88 29.14
N LEU A 124 -9.41 12.99 29.80
CA LEU A 124 -8.57 14.06 29.24
C LEU A 124 -7.13 13.59 28.99
N ILE A 125 -6.49 12.98 30.00
CA ILE A 125 -5.13 12.44 29.88
C ILE A 125 -5.08 11.35 28.81
N SER A 126 -6.06 10.43 28.80
CA SER A 126 -6.14 9.37 27.79
C SER A 126 -6.33 9.94 26.38
N THR A 127 -7.13 10.99 26.22
CA THR A 127 -7.30 11.68 24.94
C THR A 127 -5.98 12.31 24.49
N LEU A 128 -5.22 12.95 25.38
CA LEU A 128 -3.90 13.47 25.06
C LEU A 128 -2.94 12.36 24.60
N ILE A 129 -2.86 11.26 25.36
CA ILE A 129 -2.03 10.10 25.04
C ILE A 129 -2.44 9.51 23.68
N SER A 130 -3.74 9.42 23.43
CA SER A 130 -4.31 8.93 22.18
C SER A 130 -3.88 9.80 21.00
N VAL A 131 -4.00 11.13 21.10
CA VAL A 131 -3.55 12.05 20.04
C VAL A 131 -2.05 11.92 19.79
N VAL A 132 -1.24 11.83 20.86
CA VAL A 132 0.20 11.62 20.73
C VAL A 132 0.51 10.30 20.02
N ASN A 133 -0.16 9.21 20.40
CA ASN A 133 -0.04 7.91 19.74
C ASN A 133 -0.46 7.99 18.27
N VAL A 134 -1.49 8.79 17.96
CA VAL A 134 -1.95 8.97 16.59
C VAL A 134 -0.85 9.55 15.71
N ILE A 135 -0.20 10.59 16.22
CA ILE A 135 0.90 11.27 15.55
C ILE A 135 2.12 10.34 15.47
N LEU A 136 2.47 9.65 16.56
CA LEU A 136 3.62 8.74 16.62
C LEU A 136 3.53 7.63 15.57
N LEU A 137 2.40 6.92 15.53
CA LEU A 137 2.21 5.81 14.59
C LEU A 137 2.13 6.30 13.14
N SER A 138 1.54 7.46 12.90
CA SER A 138 1.50 8.06 11.56
C SER A 138 2.91 8.36 11.04
N VAL A 139 3.74 9.02 11.86
CA VAL A 139 5.13 9.34 11.49
C VAL A 139 5.95 8.06 11.33
N LEU A 140 5.83 7.12 12.27
CA LEU A 140 6.54 5.84 12.23
C LEU A 140 6.18 5.04 10.98
N SER A 141 4.92 5.08 10.54
CA SER A 141 4.48 4.36 9.35
C SER A 141 5.04 4.96 8.06
N VAL A 142 5.13 6.29 7.96
CA VAL A 142 5.79 6.96 6.83
C VAL A 142 7.26 6.56 6.77
N LEU A 143 7.95 6.56 7.91
CA LEU A 143 9.34 6.10 7.99
C LEU A 143 9.48 4.64 7.58
N ALA A 144 8.58 3.76 8.03
CA ALA A 144 8.55 2.35 7.64
C ALA A 144 8.35 2.16 6.13
N ALA A 145 7.48 2.94 5.50
CA ALA A 145 7.26 2.91 4.05
C ALA A 145 8.52 3.31 3.27
N ILE A 146 9.19 4.38 3.71
CA ILE A 146 10.44 4.84 3.07
C ILE A 146 11.53 3.79 3.24
N LEU A 147 11.70 3.25 4.45
CA LEU A 147 12.69 2.23 4.74
C LEU A 147 12.45 0.95 3.93
N TYR A 148 11.19 0.53 3.77
CA TYR A 148 10.81 -0.58 2.90
C TYR A 148 11.21 -0.31 1.45
N ASN A 149 10.91 0.88 0.93
CA ASN A 149 11.25 1.23 -0.46
C ASN A 149 12.76 1.15 -0.72
N ILE A 150 13.58 1.59 0.24
CA ILE A 150 15.03 1.49 0.15
C ILE A 150 15.45 0.01 0.20
N ALA A 151 14.96 -0.77 1.17
CA ALA A 151 15.29 -2.18 1.30
C ALA A 151 14.89 -3.01 0.07
N ALA A 152 13.70 -2.74 -0.49
CA ALA A 152 13.19 -3.42 -1.67
C ALA A 152 14.03 -3.12 -2.92
N SER A 153 14.58 -1.90 -3.03
CA SER A 153 15.49 -1.55 -4.13
C SER A 153 16.83 -2.29 -4.07
N LEU A 154 17.26 -2.75 -2.89
CA LEU A 154 18.52 -3.48 -2.68
C LEU A 154 18.36 -4.99 -2.83
N ILE A 155 17.30 -5.55 -2.25
CA ILE A 155 17.09 -7.01 -2.16
C ILE A 155 16.17 -7.58 -3.25
N GLY A 156 15.42 -6.72 -3.96
CA GLY A 156 14.49 -7.13 -5.01
C GLY A 156 13.02 -7.23 -4.58
N GLY A 157 12.66 -6.85 -3.34
CA GLY A 157 11.27 -6.76 -2.87
C GLY A 157 10.66 -8.06 -2.33
N ILE A 158 9.38 -8.02 -1.94
CA ILE A 158 8.66 -9.18 -1.39
C ILE A 158 7.80 -9.85 -2.48
N GLY A 159 8.05 -11.12 -2.78
CA GLY A 159 7.28 -11.89 -3.75
C GLY A 159 5.88 -12.25 -3.26
N VAL A 160 4.85 -11.97 -4.06
CA VAL A 160 3.44 -12.29 -3.80
C VAL A 160 2.91 -13.21 -4.90
N THR A 161 2.12 -14.20 -4.51
CA THR A 161 1.42 -15.08 -5.46
C THR A 161 -0.02 -14.62 -5.53
N LEU A 162 -0.41 -14.00 -6.64
CA LEU A 162 -1.79 -13.63 -6.91
C LEU A 162 -2.51 -14.80 -7.61
N THR A 163 -3.62 -15.22 -7.01
CA THR A 163 -4.59 -16.16 -7.59
C THR A 163 -5.82 -15.37 -8.00
N ASP A 164 -6.21 -15.51 -9.26
CA ASP A 164 -7.44 -14.96 -9.84
C ASP A 164 -8.49 -16.09 -9.76
N ASP A 165 -9.62 -15.86 -9.07
CA ASP A 165 -10.77 -16.78 -8.99
C ASP A 165 -11.99 -16.16 -9.69
#